data_AF-A0A6J2RC77-F1
#
_entry.id   AF-A0A6J2RC77-F1
#
_cell.length_a   1.000
_cell.length_b   1.000
_cell.length_c   1.000
_cell.angle_alpha   90.00
_cell.angle_beta   90.00
_cell.angle_gamma   90.00
#
_symmetry.space_group_name_H-M   'P 1'
#
loop_
_entity.id
_entity.type
_entity.pdbx_description
1 polymer ?
#
loop_
_entity_poly.entity_id
_entity_poly.type
_entity_poly.pdbx_seq_one_letter_code
_entity_poly.pdbx_strand_id
1 'polypeptide(L)'
;MDLVCLVCLALSIGAWFACAERHSVYWNGSNPNFLWDEYTVEVHINDYLDIICPHYTHGEVSSHAAERYVLYMVEKEDYEVCKPHSFDQLRWECSRPFAPHAPEKFSEKFQRFTPFTLGKEFRQGESYFYISKPMHHHGQECLRLRVDVIGHNGAGKTNLDKSKVENTGKSLDGGKVAFPAGGVHNPSNRLPADDPAVMEPNVQRSIGSSQTQLVSCSLFFTMIPVLLAMMLH
;
A
#
# COMPACT_ATOMS: atom_id res chain seq x y z
N MET A 1 25.40 9.29 -41.09
CA MET A 1 25.60 8.70 -39.75
C MET A 1 24.93 9.55 -38.66
N ASP A 2 24.82 10.87 -38.84
CA ASP A 2 24.20 11.78 -37.84
C ASP A 2 22.68 11.60 -37.64
N LEU A 3 21.91 11.35 -38.71
CA LEU A 3 20.46 11.17 -38.60
C LEU A 3 20.09 9.90 -37.80
N VAL A 4 20.86 8.83 -37.99
CA VAL A 4 20.67 7.57 -37.26
C VAL A 4 21.01 7.76 -35.78
N CYS A 5 22.13 8.43 -35.47
CA CYS A 5 22.47 8.79 -34.09
C CYS A 5 21.41 9.68 -33.43
N LEU A 6 20.89 10.69 -34.13
CA LEU A 6 19.83 11.56 -33.61
C LEU A 6 18.53 10.81 -33.32
N VAL A 7 18.12 9.90 -34.20
CA VAL A 7 16.95 9.05 -33.98
C VAL A 7 17.18 8.08 -32.81
N CYS A 8 18.36 7.48 -32.70
CA CYS A 8 18.72 6.63 -31.56
C CYS A 8 18.71 7.40 -30.24
N LEU A 9 19.26 8.62 -30.21
CA LEU A 9 19.25 9.49 -29.03
C LEU A 9 17.83 9.92 -28.64
N ALA A 10 16.99 10.25 -29.62
CA ALA A 10 15.59 10.60 -29.36
C ALA A 10 14.79 9.41 -28.81
N LEU A 11 15.01 8.20 -29.34
CA LEU A 11 14.38 6.98 -28.84
C LEU A 11 14.88 6.58 -27.45
N SER A 12 16.18 6.74 -27.16
CA SER A 12 16.72 6.47 -25.82
C SER A 12 16.22 7.47 -24.77
N ILE A 13 16.14 8.75 -25.12
CA ILE A 13 15.58 9.79 -24.25
C ILE A 13 14.08 9.53 -24.04
N GLY A 14 13.33 9.21 -25.09
CA GLY A 14 11.91 8.86 -24.99
C GLY A 14 11.65 7.61 -24.13
N ALA A 15 12.54 6.62 -24.18
CA ALA A 15 12.46 5.43 -23.34
C ALA A 15 12.77 5.72 -21.87
N TRP A 16 13.66 6.68 -21.57
CA TRP A 16 13.92 7.11 -20.19
C TRP A 16 12.72 7.79 -19.52
N PHE A 17 11.91 8.55 -20.27
CA PHE A 17 10.68 9.14 -19.74
C PHE A 17 9.51 8.16 -19.60
N ALA A 18 9.63 6.94 -20.12
CA ALA A 18 8.57 5.92 -20.09
C ALA A 18 8.74 4.88 -18.95
N CYS A 19 9.79 4.99 -18.14
CA CYS A 19 10.04 4.03 -17.06
C CYS A 19 9.25 4.42 -15.79
N ALA A 20 8.44 3.49 -15.28
CA ALA A 20 7.83 3.63 -13.96
C ALA A 20 8.91 3.54 -12.87
N GLU A 21 8.87 4.45 -11.90
CA GLU A 21 9.80 4.45 -10.78
C GLU A 21 9.42 3.35 -9.77
N ARG A 22 10.41 2.88 -9.00
CA ARG A 22 10.21 1.88 -7.94
C ARG A 22 10.73 2.41 -6.62
N HIS A 23 9.84 2.49 -5.63
CA HIS A 23 10.15 2.91 -4.26
C HIS A 23 10.24 1.67 -3.38
N SER A 24 11.33 1.51 -2.63
CA SER A 24 11.54 0.35 -1.75
C SER A 24 11.46 0.75 -0.28
N VAL A 25 10.62 0.06 0.49
CA VAL A 25 10.43 0.30 1.93
C VAL A 25 10.72 -0.98 2.70
N TYR A 26 11.75 -0.95 3.55
CA TYR A 26 12.06 -2.04 4.47
C TYR A 26 11.16 -1.97 5.70
N TRP A 27 10.27 -2.94 5.88
CA TRP A 27 9.23 -2.95 6.90
C TRP A 27 9.66 -3.72 8.15
N ASN A 28 10.50 -3.10 8.98
CA ASN A 28 10.96 -3.68 10.25
C ASN A 28 11.10 -2.58 11.31
N GLY A 29 11.06 -2.96 12.59
CA GLY A 29 11.15 -2.02 13.71
C GLY A 29 12.53 -1.40 13.92
N SER A 30 13.56 -1.93 13.25
CA SER A 30 14.93 -1.39 13.29
C SER A 30 15.14 -0.25 12.28
N ASN A 31 14.21 -0.04 11.35
CA ASN A 31 14.33 1.00 10.34
C ASN A 31 14.04 2.39 10.96
N PRO A 32 15.01 3.33 10.92
CA PRO A 32 14.89 4.62 11.59
C PRO A 32 13.74 5.49 11.05
N ASN A 33 13.30 5.26 9.82
CA ASN A 33 12.19 6.02 9.24
C ASN A 33 10.87 5.77 9.98
N PHE A 34 10.70 4.62 10.62
CA PHE A 34 9.50 4.32 11.43
C PHE A 34 9.58 4.85 12.86
N LEU A 35 10.75 5.27 13.36
CA LEU A 35 10.90 5.70 14.76
C LEU A 35 10.14 6.99 15.11
N TRP A 36 9.86 7.81 14.11
CA TRP A 36 9.25 9.14 14.28
C TRP A 36 7.79 9.18 13.86
N ASP A 37 7.18 8.04 13.51
CA ASP A 37 5.77 7.91 13.14
C ASP A 37 5.29 8.80 11.97
N GLU A 38 6.22 9.34 11.18
CA GLU A 38 5.99 10.26 10.07
C GLU A 38 6.52 9.71 8.73
N TYR A 39 6.75 8.40 8.62
CA TYR A 39 7.28 7.81 7.40
C TYR A 39 6.31 8.03 6.22
N THR A 40 6.73 8.88 5.28
CA THR A 40 5.97 9.22 4.08
C THR A 40 6.80 8.92 2.84
N VAL A 41 6.16 8.38 1.80
CA VAL A 41 6.75 8.16 0.49
C VAL A 41 5.88 8.86 -0.56
N GLU A 42 6.52 9.65 -1.43
CA GLU A 42 5.87 10.28 -2.57
C GLU A 42 6.01 9.37 -3.80
N VAL A 43 4.92 9.16 -4.53
CA VAL A 43 4.87 8.31 -5.73
C VAL A 43 4.04 8.98 -6.82
N HIS A 44 4.25 8.61 -8.08
CA HIS A 44 3.39 9.00 -9.19
C HIS A 44 2.47 7.86 -9.63
N ILE A 45 1.47 8.19 -10.43
CA ILE A 45 0.64 7.17 -11.08
C ILE A 45 1.52 6.34 -12.02
N ASN A 46 1.33 5.02 -11.93
CA ASN A 46 2.07 3.93 -12.57
C ASN A 46 3.38 3.53 -11.90
N ASP A 47 3.84 4.26 -10.88
CA ASP A 47 4.99 3.83 -10.08
C ASP A 47 4.64 2.60 -9.23
N TYR A 48 5.69 1.97 -8.70
CA TYR A 48 5.60 0.82 -7.84
C TYR A 48 6.13 1.12 -6.44
N LEU A 49 5.43 0.64 -5.42
CA LEU A 49 5.95 0.54 -4.06
C LEU A 49 6.22 -0.92 -3.73
N ASP A 50 7.48 -1.20 -3.43
CA ASP A 50 7.98 -2.49 -2.98
C ASP A 50 8.14 -2.44 -1.46
N ILE A 51 7.23 -3.10 -0.73
CA ILE A 51 7.36 -3.33 0.72
C ILE A 51 8.12 -4.63 0.94
N ILE A 52 9.28 -4.52 1.57
CA ILE A 52 10.22 -5.61 1.83
C ILE A 52 10.04 -6.05 3.28
N CYS A 53 9.63 -7.31 3.48
CA CYS A 53 9.42 -7.90 4.79
C CYS A 53 10.75 -8.12 5.55
N PRO A 54 10.71 -8.23 6.89
CA PRO A 54 11.88 -8.63 7.68
C PRO A 54 12.42 -9.97 7.19
N HIS A 55 13.75 -10.06 7.05
CA HIS A 55 14.44 -11.26 6.62
C HIS A 55 15.68 -11.48 7.48
N TYR A 56 15.88 -12.72 7.90
CA TYR A 56 16.98 -13.11 8.76
C TYR A 56 17.63 -14.38 8.21
N THR A 57 18.94 -14.50 8.41
CA THR A 57 19.64 -15.73 8.05
C THR A 57 19.36 -16.83 9.08
N HIS A 58 19.42 -18.09 8.64
CA HIS A 58 19.19 -19.22 9.56
C HIS A 58 20.26 -19.24 10.66
N GLY A 59 19.82 -19.19 11.92
CA GLY A 59 20.69 -19.24 13.09
C GLY A 59 21.13 -17.88 13.64
N GLU A 60 20.87 -16.78 12.94
CA GLU A 60 21.16 -15.43 13.42
C GLU A 60 20.19 -14.99 14.53
N VAL A 61 18.90 -15.28 14.33
CA VAL A 61 17.82 -14.95 15.26
C VAL A 61 16.97 -16.19 15.52
N SER A 62 16.49 -16.36 16.75
CA SER A 62 15.55 -17.43 17.07
C SER A 62 14.22 -17.21 16.34
N SER A 63 13.50 -18.28 16.04
CA SER A 63 12.19 -18.17 15.35
C SER A 63 11.19 -17.28 16.10
N HIS A 64 11.30 -17.22 17.43
CA HIS A 64 10.47 -16.40 18.30
C HIS A 64 10.90 -14.93 18.39
N ALA A 65 12.13 -14.60 18.01
CA ALA A 65 12.59 -13.21 17.98
C ALA A 65 12.49 -12.59 16.58
N ALA A 66 12.31 -13.41 15.53
CA ALA A 66 12.14 -12.92 14.17
C ALA A 66 10.80 -12.19 14.00
N GLU A 67 10.88 -10.93 13.58
CA GLU A 67 9.73 -10.07 13.33
C GLU A 67 8.85 -10.62 12.20
N ARG A 68 7.53 -10.57 12.40
CA ARG A 68 6.52 -10.98 11.42
C ARG A 68 5.33 -10.04 11.49
N TYR A 69 4.76 -9.70 10.35
CA TYR A 69 3.73 -8.64 10.28
C TYR A 69 2.59 -9.02 9.35
N VAL A 70 1.38 -8.62 9.73
CA VAL A 70 0.24 -8.51 8.81
C VAL A 70 0.10 -7.05 8.40
N LEU A 71 0.09 -6.79 7.09
CA LEU A 71 -0.03 -5.46 6.50
C LEU A 71 -1.48 -5.18 6.11
N TYR A 72 -1.96 -4.00 6.47
CA TYR A 72 -3.30 -3.52 6.15
C TYR A 72 -3.21 -2.22 5.36
N MET A 73 -4.09 -2.08 4.38
CA MET A 73 -4.36 -0.79 3.74
C MET A 73 -5.61 -0.20 4.37
N VAL A 74 -5.46 0.95 5.03
CA VAL A 74 -6.51 1.50 5.90
C VAL A 74 -6.88 2.93 5.52
N GLU A 75 -7.99 3.40 6.07
CA GLU A 75 -8.39 4.81 5.99
C GLU A 75 -7.61 5.66 7.00
N LYS A 76 -7.71 6.98 6.87
CA LYS A 76 -6.92 7.92 7.67
C LYS A 76 -7.19 7.78 9.18
N GLU A 77 -8.45 7.58 9.56
CA GLU A 77 -8.86 7.47 10.96
C GLU A 77 -8.21 6.24 11.64
N ASP A 78 -8.19 5.12 10.92
CA ASP A 78 -7.57 3.86 11.36
C ASP A 78 -6.04 3.96 11.43
N TYR A 79 -5.43 4.73 10.53
CA TYR A 79 -3.99 5.03 10.52
C TYR A 79 -3.57 5.85 11.76
N GLU A 80 -4.37 6.83 12.15
CA GLU A 80 -4.09 7.68 13.31
C GLU A 80 -4.14 6.88 14.62
N VAL A 81 -5.13 6.00 14.77
CA VAL A 81 -5.29 5.14 15.96
C VAL A 81 -4.55 3.81 15.85
N CYS A 82 -3.85 3.58 14.74
CA CYS A 82 -3.05 2.39 14.54
C CYS A 82 -3.82 1.08 14.67
N LYS A 83 -5.06 1.03 14.16
CA LYS A 83 -5.95 -0.14 14.30
C LYS A 83 -6.75 -0.38 13.01
N PRO A 84 -6.63 -1.55 12.38
CA PRO A 84 -7.47 -1.88 11.23
C PRO A 84 -8.92 -2.08 11.68
N HIS A 85 -9.85 -1.65 10.84
CA HIS A 85 -11.28 -1.80 11.06
C HIS A 85 -11.76 -3.24 10.87
N SER A 86 -11.31 -3.91 9.79
CA SER A 86 -11.69 -5.29 9.48
C SER A 86 -10.56 -6.08 8.81
N PHE A 87 -10.74 -7.41 8.75
CA PHE A 87 -9.81 -8.29 8.02
C PHE A 87 -9.84 -8.06 6.51
N ASP A 88 -10.91 -7.46 5.97
CA ASP A 88 -11.03 -7.16 4.53
C ASP A 88 -10.03 -6.08 4.06
N GLN A 89 -9.48 -5.30 5.00
CA GLN A 89 -8.39 -4.35 4.76
C GLN A 89 -7.01 -5.03 4.68
N LEU A 90 -6.92 -6.35 4.88
CA LEU A 90 -5.68 -7.08 4.77
C LEU A 90 -5.12 -6.96 3.35
N ARG A 91 -3.88 -6.48 3.27
CA ARG A 91 -3.19 -6.31 1.99
C ARG A 91 -2.12 -7.36 1.74
N TRP A 92 -1.40 -7.76 2.79
CA TRP A 92 -0.31 -8.73 2.70
C TRP A 92 0.08 -9.33 4.06
N GLU A 93 0.77 -10.47 4.05
CA GLU A 93 1.32 -11.12 5.25
C GLU A 93 2.81 -11.40 5.07
N CYS A 94 3.64 -10.79 5.92
CA CYS A 94 5.06 -11.08 6.07
C CYS A 94 5.24 -12.28 7.02
N SER A 95 5.00 -13.48 6.52
CA SER A 95 4.95 -14.71 7.33
C SER A 95 6.25 -15.53 7.30
N ARG A 96 7.15 -15.27 6.33
CA ARG A 96 8.35 -16.09 6.05
C ARG A 96 9.66 -15.33 6.29
N PRO A 97 10.07 -15.10 7.54
CA PRO A 97 11.29 -14.35 7.86
C PRO A 97 12.59 -15.08 7.47
N PHE A 98 12.56 -16.41 7.31
CA PHE A 98 13.72 -17.23 6.93
C PHE A 98 13.62 -17.76 5.50
N ALA A 99 13.04 -16.99 4.58
CA ALA A 99 12.93 -17.39 3.19
C ALA A 99 14.33 -17.71 2.60
N PRO A 100 14.50 -18.82 1.85
CA PRO A 100 15.82 -19.37 1.51
C PRO A 100 16.60 -18.56 0.46
N HIS A 101 15.95 -17.68 -0.31
CA HIS A 101 16.58 -16.98 -1.43
C HIS A 101 16.60 -15.47 -1.26
N ALA A 102 15.45 -14.86 -0.96
CA ALA A 102 15.30 -13.43 -0.85
C ALA A 102 14.20 -13.10 0.16
N PRO A 103 14.24 -11.89 0.74
CA PRO A 103 13.14 -11.38 1.54
C PRO A 103 11.80 -11.47 0.79
N GLU A 104 10.73 -11.77 1.51
CA GLU A 104 9.38 -11.66 0.98
C GLU A 104 9.10 -10.20 0.60
N LYS A 105 8.56 -9.99 -0.60
CA LYS A 105 8.33 -8.66 -1.15
C LYS A 105 6.91 -8.54 -1.67
N PHE A 106 6.19 -7.55 -1.16
CA PHE A 106 4.91 -7.13 -1.68
C PHE A 106 5.12 -5.92 -2.60
N SER A 107 4.57 -5.99 -3.81
CA SER A 107 4.65 -4.90 -4.79
C SER A 107 3.26 -4.35 -5.07
N GLU A 108 3.05 -3.08 -4.77
CA GLU A 108 1.85 -2.34 -5.12
C GLU A 108 2.12 -1.47 -6.36
N LYS A 109 1.20 -1.46 -7.31
CA LYS A 109 1.26 -0.55 -8.46
C LYS A 109 0.23 0.57 -8.29
N PHE A 110 0.68 1.81 -8.35
CA PHE A 110 -0.19 2.99 -8.24
C PHE A 110 -0.93 3.27 -9.54
N GLN A 111 -1.80 2.35 -9.94
CA GLN A 111 -2.56 2.45 -11.18
C GLN A 111 -3.92 3.12 -10.97
N ARG A 112 -4.33 3.91 -11.95
CA ARG A 112 -5.63 4.60 -11.93
C ARG A 112 -6.82 3.66 -12.11
N PHE A 113 -6.63 2.60 -12.88
CA PHE A 113 -7.65 1.61 -13.17
C PHE A 113 -7.05 0.22 -13.02
N THR A 114 -7.77 -0.65 -12.34
CA THR A 114 -7.38 -2.04 -12.14
C THR A 114 -8.33 -2.97 -12.90
N PRO A 115 -7.82 -3.96 -13.64
CA PRO A 115 -8.67 -4.98 -14.23
C PRO A 115 -9.19 -5.99 -13.19
N PHE A 116 -8.64 -5.97 -11.97
CA PHE A 116 -9.03 -6.86 -10.88
C PHE A 116 -10.10 -6.21 -10.01
N THR A 117 -11.22 -6.91 -9.79
CA THR A 117 -12.39 -6.40 -9.07
C THR A 117 -12.12 -6.05 -7.61
N LEU A 118 -11.19 -6.75 -6.96
CA LEU A 118 -10.74 -6.46 -5.59
C LEU A 118 -9.42 -5.65 -5.58
N GLY A 119 -8.98 -5.17 -6.74
CA GLY A 119 -7.78 -4.35 -6.85
C GLY A 119 -8.03 -2.95 -6.31
N LYS A 120 -6.97 -2.29 -5.84
CA LYS A 120 -7.06 -0.89 -5.44
C LYS A 120 -6.81 0.03 -6.65
N GLU A 121 -7.63 1.06 -6.75
CA GLU A 121 -7.43 2.17 -7.68
C GLU A 121 -6.85 3.37 -6.95
N PHE A 122 -5.86 4.02 -7.59
CA PHE A 122 -5.14 5.15 -7.02
C PHE A 122 -5.42 6.43 -7.81
N ARG A 123 -5.54 7.55 -7.09
CA ARG A 123 -5.84 8.87 -7.64
C ARG A 123 -4.73 9.84 -7.27
N GLN A 124 -4.45 10.75 -8.21
CA GLN A 124 -3.49 11.83 -7.98
C GLN A 124 -4.04 12.83 -6.96
N GLY A 125 -3.17 13.33 -6.10
CA GLY A 125 -3.50 14.26 -5.02
C GLY A 125 -4.08 13.60 -3.77
N GLU A 126 -4.23 12.27 -3.76
CA GLU A 126 -4.72 11.51 -2.62
C GLU A 126 -3.56 10.89 -1.83
N SER A 127 -3.79 10.70 -0.53
CA SER A 127 -2.90 10.00 0.38
C SER A 127 -3.47 8.62 0.72
N TYR A 128 -2.62 7.62 0.76
CA TYR A 128 -2.96 6.24 1.09
C TYR A 128 -2.16 5.77 2.29
N PHE A 129 -2.79 4.97 3.15
CA PHE A 129 -2.23 4.65 4.45
C PHE A 129 -2.05 3.14 4.61
N TYR A 130 -0.87 2.75 5.09
CA TYR A 130 -0.53 1.38 5.42
C TYR A 130 -0.16 1.28 6.88
N ILE A 131 -0.67 0.27 7.57
CA ILE A 131 -0.29 -0.05 8.95
C ILE A 131 0.04 -1.53 9.06
N SER A 132 0.69 -1.91 10.16
CA SER A 132 1.01 -3.31 10.44
C SER A 132 0.68 -3.72 11.86
N LYS A 133 0.38 -5.02 12.02
CA LYS A 133 0.26 -5.67 13.33
C LYS A 133 1.24 -6.83 13.43
N PRO A 134 1.99 -6.96 14.54
CA PRO A 134 2.93 -8.05 14.72
C PRO A 134 2.18 -9.38 14.82
N MET A 135 2.69 -10.42 14.18
CA MET A 135 2.20 -11.77 14.37
C MET A 135 2.77 -12.31 15.68
N HIS A 136 1.92 -12.85 16.55
CA HIS A 136 2.32 -13.49 17.81
C HIS A 136 3.10 -12.58 18.79
N HIS A 137 2.85 -11.26 18.78
CA HIS A 137 3.54 -10.26 19.61
C HIS A 137 5.06 -10.17 19.37
N HIS A 138 5.54 -10.65 18.22
CA HIS A 138 6.95 -10.58 17.82
C HIS A 138 7.17 -9.42 16.85
N GLY A 139 7.48 -8.24 17.40
CA GLY A 139 7.79 -7.03 16.64
C GLY A 139 7.22 -5.77 17.30
N GLN A 140 7.59 -4.61 16.76
CA GLN A 140 7.01 -3.32 17.20
C GLN A 140 5.51 -3.24 16.90
N GLU A 141 4.77 -2.60 17.81
CA GLU A 141 3.37 -2.32 17.60
C GLU A 141 3.19 -1.13 16.65
N CYS A 142 2.43 -1.33 15.58
CA CYS A 142 2.05 -0.33 14.60
C CYS A 142 3.18 0.41 13.88
N LEU A 143 3.96 -0.32 13.07
CA LEU A 143 4.68 0.37 11.98
C LEU A 143 3.63 0.89 10.99
N ARG A 144 3.76 2.16 10.59
CA ARG A 144 2.81 2.85 9.71
C ARG A 144 3.53 3.67 8.64
N LEU A 145 2.96 3.69 7.45
CA LEU A 145 3.48 4.37 6.27
C LEU A 145 2.35 5.17 5.60
N ARG A 146 2.62 6.43 5.30
CA ARG A 146 1.80 7.25 4.42
C ARG A 146 2.39 7.26 3.01
N VAL A 147 1.54 7.15 2.00
CA VAL A 147 1.96 7.23 0.60
C VAL A 147 1.17 8.32 -0.10
N ASP A 148 1.87 9.35 -0.58
CA ASP A 148 1.28 10.49 -1.25
C ASP A 148 1.42 10.34 -2.76
N VAL A 149 0.29 10.30 -3.48
CA VAL A 149 0.29 10.17 -4.94
C VAL A 149 0.35 11.56 -5.57
N ILE A 150 1.53 11.97 -6.01
CA ILE A 150 1.77 13.32 -6.54
C ILE A 150 1.14 13.45 -7.93
N GLY A 151 0.41 14.55 -8.13
CA GLY A 151 -0.14 14.93 -9.43
C GLY A 151 0.87 15.72 -10.26
N HIS A 152 0.72 15.69 -11.58
CA HIS A 152 1.60 16.44 -12.50
C HIS A 152 1.53 17.96 -12.35
N ASN A 153 0.54 18.47 -11.61
CA ASN A 153 0.35 19.90 -11.36
C ASN A 153 0.30 20.16 -9.85
N GLY A 154 1.45 20.28 -9.18
CA GLY A 154 1.46 20.85 -7.83
C GLY A 154 2.63 20.51 -6.93
N ALA A 155 3.85 20.90 -7.31
CA ALA A 155 4.75 21.46 -6.31
C ALA A 155 4.06 22.72 -5.74
N GLY A 156 3.29 22.57 -4.67
CA GLY A 156 2.59 23.67 -4.00
C GLY A 156 1.08 23.47 -3.89
N LYS A 157 0.66 22.79 -2.82
CA LYS A 157 -0.54 23.09 -2.03
C LYS A 157 -0.55 22.23 -0.75
N THR A 158 0.12 22.74 0.29
CA THR A 158 -0.24 22.42 1.67
C THR A 158 -1.66 22.94 1.89
N ASN A 159 -2.66 22.05 1.94
CA ASN A 159 -4.01 22.42 2.34
C ASN A 159 -4.01 22.69 3.84
N LEU A 160 -3.90 23.98 4.19
CA LEU A 160 -4.26 24.50 5.49
C LEU A 160 -5.79 24.46 5.63
N ASP A 161 -6.20 23.84 6.72
CA ASP A 161 -7.55 23.57 7.18
C ASP A 161 -8.52 24.76 7.00
N LYS A 162 -9.66 24.54 6.34
CA LYS A 162 -10.73 25.54 6.22
C LYS A 162 -11.88 25.15 7.15
N SER A 163 -11.75 25.54 8.42
CA SER A 163 -12.88 25.56 9.35
C SER A 163 -13.87 26.66 8.93
N LYS A 164 -15.06 26.26 8.48
CA LYS A 164 -16.20 27.17 8.32
C LYS A 164 -17.03 27.14 9.60
N VAL A 165 -16.73 28.06 10.52
CA VAL A 165 -17.63 28.43 11.62
C VAL A 165 -18.49 29.60 11.12
N GLU A 166 -19.79 29.38 11.01
CA GLU A 166 -20.78 30.44 10.80
C GLU A 166 -21.72 30.42 12.01
N ASN A 167 -21.72 31.52 12.76
CA ASN A 167 -22.40 31.68 14.03
C ASN A 167 -23.37 32.85 13.91
N THR A 168 -24.68 32.62 14.08
CA THR A 168 -25.77 33.58 14.34
C THR A 168 -27.01 32.73 14.64
N GLY A 169 -27.79 32.81 15.72
CA GLY A 169 -27.87 33.67 16.90
C GLY A 169 -29.35 33.79 17.31
N LYS A 170 -29.69 33.49 18.58
CA LYS A 170 -30.94 33.79 19.35
C LYS A 170 -32.17 32.90 19.03
N SER A 171 -33.08 32.52 19.95
CA SER A 171 -33.49 32.99 21.29
C SER A 171 -34.28 31.89 22.04
N LEU A 172 -34.45 32.08 23.35
CA LEU A 172 -35.19 31.27 24.34
C LEU A 172 -36.66 30.98 24.00
N ASP A 173 -37.19 29.84 24.43
CA ASP A 173 -38.35 29.78 25.35
C ASP A 173 -38.39 28.46 26.14
N GLY A 174 -38.84 28.52 27.39
CA GLY A 174 -38.95 27.40 28.31
C GLY A 174 -40.31 26.71 28.26
N GLY A 175 -40.36 25.44 28.67
CA GLY A 175 -41.62 24.71 28.77
C GLY A 175 -41.47 23.35 29.44
N LYS A 176 -41.95 23.28 30.68
CA LYS A 176 -42.02 22.12 31.57
C LYS A 176 -43.20 21.20 31.17
N VAL A 177 -43.10 19.90 31.50
CA VAL A 177 -44.15 19.02 32.09
C VAL A 177 -44.31 17.61 31.44
N ALA A 178 -44.14 16.61 32.32
CA ALA A 178 -44.79 15.29 32.49
C ALA A 178 -44.58 14.08 31.54
N PHE A 179 -44.26 12.95 32.19
CA PHE A 179 -44.48 11.55 31.79
C PHE A 179 -45.97 11.16 31.85
N PRO A 180 -46.38 10.12 31.10
CA PRO A 180 -46.64 8.78 31.70
C PRO A 180 -46.07 7.64 30.81
N ALA A 181 -45.50 6.54 31.33
CA ALA A 181 -46.08 5.35 31.97
C ALA A 181 -46.76 4.32 31.03
N GLY A 182 -46.26 3.08 31.08
CA GLY A 182 -46.87 1.82 30.59
C GLY A 182 -46.42 1.40 29.18
N GLY A 183 -45.99 0.17 28.88
CA GLY A 183 -45.91 -1.09 29.61
C GLY A 183 -46.18 -2.25 28.64
N VAL A 184 -45.31 -3.29 28.64
CA VAL A 184 -45.56 -4.68 28.16
C VAL A 184 -45.75 -4.76 26.62
N HIS A 185 -45.26 -5.70 25.79
CA HIS A 185 -45.27 -7.17 25.80
C HIS A 185 -44.22 -7.70 24.79
N ASN A 186 -43.63 -8.85 25.13
CA ASN A 186 -42.86 -9.76 24.28
C ASN A 186 -43.71 -10.31 23.12
N PRO A 187 -43.09 -10.71 21.99
CA PRO A 187 -43.26 -12.10 21.59
C PRO A 187 -41.98 -12.78 21.11
N SER A 188 -41.80 -13.98 21.66
CA SER A 188 -40.90 -15.03 21.20
C SER A 188 -41.24 -15.47 19.78
N ASN A 189 -40.23 -15.63 18.93
CA ASN A 189 -40.23 -16.58 17.82
C ASN A 189 -38.77 -17.02 17.58
N ARG A 190 -38.36 -18.08 18.27
CA ARG A 190 -37.24 -18.92 17.86
C ARG A 190 -37.79 -20.07 17.02
N LEU A 191 -37.36 -20.17 15.78
CA LEU A 191 -37.31 -21.42 15.03
C LEU A 191 -35.85 -21.64 14.57
N PRO A 192 -35.37 -22.88 14.49
CA PRO A 192 -33.97 -23.20 14.21
C PRO A 192 -33.65 -22.94 12.74
N ALA A 193 -32.49 -22.34 12.47
CA ALA A 193 -31.96 -22.24 11.12
C ALA A 193 -31.35 -23.59 10.73
N ASP A 194 -31.88 -24.20 9.68
CA ASP A 194 -31.24 -25.26 8.92
C ASP A 194 -29.98 -24.71 8.22
N ASP A 195 -28.85 -25.40 8.40
CA ASP A 195 -27.60 -25.19 7.67
C ASP A 195 -27.76 -25.57 6.19
N PRO A 196 -27.45 -24.69 5.21
CA PRO A 196 -27.08 -25.13 3.89
C PRO A 196 -25.55 -25.19 3.76
N ALA A 197 -25.10 -26.40 3.48
CA ALA A 197 -23.75 -26.80 3.09
C ALA A 197 -22.92 -25.69 2.41
N VAL A 198 -21.79 -25.39 3.05
CA VAL A 198 -20.64 -24.69 2.49
C VAL A 198 -20.22 -25.39 1.19
N MET A 199 -20.39 -24.72 0.06
CA MET A 199 -19.74 -25.07 -1.19
C MET A 199 -18.48 -24.20 -1.28
N GLU A 200 -17.34 -24.74 -0.82
CA GLU A 200 -16.02 -24.13 -1.04
C GLU A 200 -15.74 -24.06 -2.55
N PRO A 201 -15.50 -22.89 -3.15
CA PRO A 201 -14.91 -22.83 -4.47
C PRO A 201 -13.40 -23.13 -4.35
N ASN A 202 -12.98 -24.26 -4.90
CA ASN A 202 -11.57 -24.64 -5.04
C ASN A 202 -10.88 -23.67 -6.02
N VAL A 203 -10.29 -22.60 -5.50
CA VAL A 203 -9.46 -21.69 -6.29
C VAL A 203 -8.09 -22.34 -6.49
N GLN A 204 -7.94 -23.01 -7.65
CA GLN A 204 -6.63 -23.40 -8.17
C GLN A 204 -5.80 -22.14 -8.39
N ARG A 205 -4.91 -21.81 -7.44
CA ARG A 205 -3.85 -20.80 -7.63
C ARG A 205 -2.98 -21.26 -8.78
N SER A 206 -3.06 -20.58 -9.92
CA SER A 206 -2.10 -20.73 -11.00
C SER A 206 -0.72 -20.30 -10.51
N ILE A 207 0.18 -21.27 -10.40
CA ILE A 207 1.61 -21.02 -10.20
C ILE A 207 2.14 -20.54 -11.55
N GLY A 208 2.06 -19.22 -11.76
CA GLY A 208 2.74 -18.54 -12.86
C GLY A 208 4.25 -18.49 -12.58
N SER A 209 4.95 -19.55 -12.95
CA SER A 209 6.41 -19.54 -13.05
C SER A 209 6.80 -18.82 -14.34
N SER A 210 7.18 -17.55 -14.23
CA SER A 210 7.88 -16.84 -15.29
C SER A 210 8.88 -15.90 -14.64
N GLN A 211 9.96 -16.51 -14.14
CA GLN A 211 11.19 -15.82 -13.80
C GLN A 211 11.92 -15.53 -15.12
N THR A 212 11.38 -14.60 -15.93
CA THR A 212 12.19 -13.93 -16.93
C THR A 212 13.00 -12.89 -16.19
N GLN A 213 14.30 -13.16 -16.01
CA GLN A 213 15.25 -12.11 -15.65
C GLN A 213 15.15 -11.03 -16.73
N LEU A 214 14.49 -9.93 -16.39
CA LEU A 214 14.60 -8.69 -17.14
C LEU A 214 16.05 -8.24 -17.00
N VAL A 215 16.89 -8.69 -17.92
CA VAL A 215 18.22 -8.12 -18.12
C VAL A 215 17.98 -6.63 -18.33
N SER A 216 18.54 -5.84 -17.43
CA SER A 216 18.42 -4.38 -17.38
C SER A 216 18.57 -3.79 -18.78
N CYS A 217 17.45 -3.38 -19.40
CA CYS A 217 17.43 -2.72 -20.71
C CYS A 217 18.40 -1.53 -20.75
N SER A 218 18.68 -0.93 -19.59
CA SER A 218 19.62 0.15 -19.38
C SER A 218 21.04 -0.15 -19.90
N LEU A 219 21.53 -1.39 -19.79
CA LEU A 219 22.88 -1.76 -20.25
C LEU A 219 22.95 -1.92 -21.77
N PHE A 220 21.89 -2.42 -22.40
CA PHE A 220 21.88 -2.53 -23.86
C PHE A 220 21.79 -1.16 -24.52
N PHE A 221 20.98 -0.24 -24.00
CA PHE A 221 20.85 1.10 -24.57
C PHE A 221 22.09 2.00 -24.36
N THR A 222 22.93 1.75 -23.35
CA THR A 222 24.20 2.50 -23.17
C THR A 222 25.37 1.92 -23.96
N MET A 223 25.39 0.60 -24.18
CA MET A 223 26.50 -0.06 -24.88
C MET A 223 26.37 -0.02 -26.40
N ILE A 224 25.15 0.03 -26.95
CA ILE A 224 24.92 0.09 -28.41
C ILE A 224 25.52 1.35 -29.06
N PRO A 225 25.34 2.58 -28.51
CA PRO A 225 25.97 3.79 -29.08
C PRO A 225 27.50 3.75 -28.99
N VAL A 226 28.05 3.21 -27.91
CA VAL A 226 29.50 3.10 -27.70
C VAL A 226 30.13 2.09 -28.67
N LEU A 227 29.49 0.94 -28.86
CA LEU A 227 29.94 -0.07 -29.83
C LEU A 227 29.85 0.44 -31.27
N LEU A 228 28.78 1.17 -31.62
CA LEU A 228 28.64 1.79 -32.95
C LEU A 228 29.69 2.88 -33.20
N ALA A 229 30.06 3.65 -32.17
CA ALA A 229 31.15 4.64 -32.27
C ALA A 229 32.54 4.00 -32.44
N MET A 230 32.76 2.82 -31.87
CA MET A 230 34.01 2.06 -32.01
C MET A 230 34.15 1.35 -33.38
N MET A 231 33.03 1.09 -34.07
CA MET A 231 33.02 0.49 -35.41
C MET A 231 33.14 1.53 -36.54
N LEU A 232 33.19 2.83 -36.20
CA LEU A 232 33.30 3.94 -37.14
C LEU A 232 34.71 4.57 -37.22
N HIS A 233 35.69 3.98 -36.54
CA HIS A 233 37.12 4.32 -36.63
C HIS A 233 37.90 3.24 -37.38
#